data_AF-A0A6A4ZH60-F1
#
_entry.id   AF-A0A6A4ZH60-F1
#
_cell.length_a   1.000
_cell.length_b   1.000
_cell.length_c   1.000
_cell.angle_alpha   90.00
_cell.angle_beta   90.00
_cell.angle_gamma   90.00
#
_symmetry.space_group_name_H-M   'P 1'
#
loop_
_entity.id
_entity.type
_entity.pdbx_description
1 polymer ?
#
loop_
_entity_poly.entity_id
_entity_poly.type
_entity_poly.pdbx_seq_one_letter_code
_entity_poly.pdbx_strand_id
1 'polypeptide(L)'
;MATPRVQWISQRILESFEPALSPSEVTDFLGSPPVKKLFDELLAGKDGTKVFVHFQADPTDKGNDASRMRLSASTGNTLPIRSKCCYFLRITADGKAVDVTKGSDTTLLFGELAPNVLRDLESSLAQLFTPLFKAREDWGKADPELKVEFMNESEKFANDLREALHSMDSGLELRRPDREFENAGTRGSAVSESPQVIAHYEDVLKDWCDVISTYLETNTTSDGKTKDDEIDDDGPMGELEYWRRRMQRLTSITEQLKTNEYKDVFFVLSRTSKNVSDDTKQRIQTLLRRWKQTDISITEAANEAKDNVKYLFTLEKFIVPLYSGTPSTIIDTLPALMNSIKMIHSIARYYNTSERMASLLTKITNQMITNCKNCITGGETFEVMWTKEPEELVRNLDSCLKLNEAYQQQYRATKDKLFSMPKGKQFEFNEMQIFGKFDLFCRRIIKLIDMFTTIHQFSSLGQHKLEGMEELIGKFNGVIREFRLRNHDLLDYRNNRFDRDYV
;
A
#
# COMPACT_ATOMS: atom_id res chain seq x y z
N MET A 1 -52.78 -11.31 4.21
CA MET A 1 -51.74 -12.37 4.14
C MET A 1 -50.43 -11.71 3.75
N ALA A 2 -49.32 -12.06 4.40
CA ALA A 2 -48.01 -11.61 3.95
C ALA A 2 -47.78 -12.11 2.51
N THR A 3 -47.30 -11.25 1.62
CA THR A 3 -47.02 -11.64 0.24
C THR A 3 -45.87 -12.65 0.21
N PRO A 4 -45.76 -13.50 -0.82
CA PRO A 4 -44.63 -14.42 -0.98
C PRO A 4 -43.27 -13.72 -0.86
N ARG A 5 -43.15 -12.48 -1.34
CA ARG A 5 -41.93 -11.67 -1.19
C ARG A 5 -41.60 -11.30 0.25
N VAL A 6 -42.61 -10.89 1.03
CA VAL A 6 -42.43 -10.53 2.45
C VAL A 6 -42.08 -11.77 3.27
N GLN A 7 -42.65 -12.93 2.94
CA GLN A 7 -42.26 -14.21 3.55
C GLN A 7 -40.79 -14.55 3.25
N TRP A 8 -40.35 -14.36 2.00
CA TRP A 8 -38.94 -14.56 1.64
C TRP A 8 -38.00 -13.60 2.36
N ILE A 9 -38.35 -12.30 2.48
CA ILE A 9 -37.58 -11.33 3.27
C ILE A 9 -37.48 -11.79 4.73
N SER A 10 -38.60 -12.18 5.33
CA SER A 10 -38.65 -12.67 6.72
C SER A 10 -37.76 -13.89 6.91
N GLN A 11 -37.80 -14.84 5.99
CA GLN A 11 -36.96 -16.04 6.03
C GLN A 11 -35.47 -15.68 5.95
N ARG A 12 -35.08 -14.78 5.03
CA ARG A 12 -33.67 -14.36 4.89
C ARG A 12 -33.14 -13.62 6.10
N ILE A 13 -33.95 -12.77 6.73
CA ILE A 13 -33.57 -12.11 7.99
C ILE A 13 -33.35 -13.15 9.09
N LEU A 14 -34.26 -14.13 9.22
CA LEU A 14 -34.13 -15.19 10.21
C LEU A 14 -32.83 -15.98 9.99
N GLU A 15 -32.61 -16.51 8.79
CA GLU A 15 -31.41 -17.28 8.42
C GLU A 15 -30.11 -16.49 8.65
N SER A 16 -30.14 -15.16 8.42
CA SER A 16 -28.94 -14.31 8.60
C SER A 16 -28.45 -14.26 10.05
N PHE A 17 -29.36 -14.41 11.01
CA PHE A 17 -29.10 -14.18 12.43
C PHE A 17 -29.40 -15.40 13.30
N GLU A 18 -29.60 -16.57 12.70
CA GLU A 18 -29.73 -17.83 13.44
C GLU A 18 -28.45 -18.11 14.27
N PRO A 19 -28.56 -18.63 15.50
CA PRO A 19 -29.79 -19.00 16.23
C PRO A 19 -30.34 -17.86 17.12
N ALA A 20 -29.88 -16.62 16.96
CA ALA A 20 -30.13 -15.54 17.91
C ALA A 20 -31.54 -14.93 17.84
N LEU A 21 -32.30 -15.20 16.77
CA LEU A 21 -33.64 -14.66 16.56
C LEU A 21 -34.68 -15.77 16.41
N SER A 22 -35.88 -15.52 16.94
CA SER A 22 -37.06 -16.34 16.70
C SER A 22 -37.90 -15.84 15.50
N PRO A 23 -38.67 -16.72 14.83
CA PRO A 23 -39.59 -16.31 13.76
C PRO A 23 -40.61 -15.24 14.17
N SER A 24 -41.05 -15.26 15.44
CA SER A 24 -41.96 -14.26 16.00
C SER A 24 -41.31 -12.87 16.07
N GLU A 25 -40.06 -12.78 16.52
CA GLU A 25 -39.35 -11.49 16.64
C GLU A 25 -39.15 -10.84 15.26
N VAL A 26 -38.84 -11.63 14.23
CA VAL A 26 -38.70 -11.12 12.86
C VAL A 26 -40.06 -10.65 12.30
N THR A 27 -41.13 -11.39 12.60
CA THR A 27 -42.50 -11.01 12.17
C THR A 27 -42.94 -9.71 12.81
N ASP A 28 -42.71 -9.55 14.12
CA ASP A 28 -43.03 -8.33 14.86
C ASP A 28 -42.20 -7.14 14.37
N PHE A 29 -40.91 -7.37 14.09
CA PHE A 29 -40.01 -6.36 13.52
C PHE A 29 -40.50 -5.86 12.16
N LEU A 30 -40.79 -6.75 11.22
CA LEU A 30 -41.31 -6.39 9.89
C LEU A 30 -42.71 -5.77 9.95
N GLY A 31 -43.50 -6.12 10.98
CA GLY A 31 -44.82 -5.55 11.24
C GLY A 31 -44.77 -4.13 11.81
N SER A 32 -43.64 -3.71 12.38
CA SER A 32 -43.53 -2.38 12.99
C SER A 32 -43.71 -1.26 11.94
N PRO A 33 -44.45 -0.17 12.26
CA PRO A 33 -44.74 0.89 11.30
C PRO A 33 -43.53 1.49 10.57
N PRO A 34 -42.38 1.79 11.25
CA PRO A 34 -41.24 2.39 10.55
C PRO A 34 -40.55 1.40 9.61
N VAL A 35 -40.42 0.13 10.00
CA VAL A 35 -39.77 -0.91 9.18
C VAL A 35 -40.65 -1.28 8.00
N LYS A 36 -41.95 -1.45 8.23
CA LYS A 36 -42.92 -1.72 7.17
C LYS A 36 -42.89 -0.63 6.10
N LYS A 37 -42.84 0.64 6.50
CA LYS A 37 -42.72 1.77 5.57
C LYS A 37 -41.46 1.67 4.69
N LEU A 38 -40.30 1.33 5.27
CA LEU A 38 -39.05 1.17 4.52
C LEU A 38 -39.13 0.06 3.47
N PHE A 39 -39.66 -1.11 3.85
CA PHE A 39 -39.82 -2.22 2.90
C PHE A 39 -40.90 -1.94 1.86
N ASP A 40 -42.00 -1.27 2.22
CA ASP A 40 -43.03 -0.86 1.26
C ASP A 40 -42.47 0.14 0.23
N GLU A 41 -41.63 1.10 0.64
CA GLU A 41 -40.95 2.03 -0.26
C GLU A 41 -39.95 1.33 -1.18
N LEU A 42 -39.18 0.39 -0.63
CA LEU A 42 -38.26 -0.46 -1.39
C LEU A 42 -39.01 -1.24 -2.47
N LEU A 43 -40.08 -1.94 -2.11
CA LEU A 43 -40.84 -2.80 -3.02
C LEU A 43 -41.68 -2.00 -4.02
N ALA A 44 -42.19 -0.82 -3.65
CA ALA A 44 -43.03 0.01 -4.51
C ALA A 44 -42.27 0.74 -5.64
N GLY A 45 -40.94 0.66 -5.69
CA GLY A 45 -40.19 1.36 -6.73
C GLY A 45 -39.90 2.83 -6.41
N LYS A 46 -40.11 3.28 -5.16
CA LYS A 46 -39.93 4.68 -4.73
C LYS A 46 -38.45 5.03 -4.48
N ASP A 47 -38.19 6.18 -3.87
CA ASP A 47 -36.85 6.73 -3.63
C ASP A 47 -35.88 5.80 -2.89
N GLY A 48 -36.40 4.87 -2.08
CA GLY A 48 -35.60 3.84 -1.40
C GLY A 48 -35.20 2.71 -2.35
N THR A 49 -33.90 2.58 -2.64
CA THR A 49 -33.36 1.45 -3.44
C THR A 49 -32.73 0.35 -2.60
N LYS A 50 -32.46 0.62 -1.32
CA LYS A 50 -31.79 -0.31 -0.41
C LYS A 50 -32.33 -0.21 1.02
N VAL A 51 -32.40 -1.36 1.69
CA VAL A 51 -32.71 -1.46 3.12
C VAL A 51 -31.68 -2.38 3.77
N PHE A 52 -31.10 -1.93 4.87
CA PHE A 52 -30.19 -2.69 5.73
C PHE A 52 -30.93 -3.09 7.01
N VAL A 53 -30.75 -4.33 7.44
CA VAL A 53 -31.27 -4.88 8.69
C VAL A 53 -30.09 -5.24 9.57
N HIS A 54 -30.02 -4.61 10.75
CA HIS A 54 -28.95 -4.77 11.71
C HIS A 54 -29.47 -5.53 12.92
N PHE A 55 -28.67 -6.45 13.45
CA PHE A 55 -28.91 -7.06 14.74
C PHE A 55 -27.79 -6.68 15.69
N GLN A 56 -27.93 -5.53 16.37
CA GLN A 56 -26.87 -4.96 17.20
C GLN A 56 -27.44 -4.15 18.37
N ALA A 57 -26.60 -3.86 19.35
CA ALA A 57 -26.94 -2.91 20.41
C ALA A 57 -27.10 -1.49 19.84
N ASP A 58 -28.13 -0.76 20.28
CA ASP A 58 -28.40 0.59 19.80
C ASP A 58 -27.29 1.54 20.26
N PRO A 59 -26.52 2.15 19.34
CA PRO A 59 -25.41 3.03 19.70
C PRO A 59 -25.84 4.33 20.38
N THR A 60 -27.15 4.65 20.39
CA THR A 60 -27.71 5.86 21.00
C THR A 60 -28.31 5.62 22.39
N ASP A 61 -28.56 4.36 22.77
CA ASP A 61 -29.10 4.01 24.07
C ASP A 61 -27.99 4.04 25.14
N LYS A 62 -28.15 4.94 26.12
CA LYS A 62 -27.22 5.07 27.27
C LYS A 62 -27.82 4.52 28.57
N GLY A 63 -28.97 3.86 28.50
CA GLY A 63 -29.66 3.29 29.67
C GLY A 63 -29.12 1.91 30.08
N ASN A 64 -29.79 1.29 31.05
CA ASN A 64 -29.43 -0.05 31.55
C ASN A 64 -29.50 -1.16 30.48
N ASP A 65 -30.14 -0.91 29.33
CA ASP A 65 -30.33 -1.87 28.23
C ASP A 65 -29.38 -1.60 27.04
N ALA A 66 -28.38 -0.72 27.20
CA ALA A 66 -27.43 -0.30 26.15
C ALA A 66 -26.59 -1.43 25.53
N SER A 67 -26.54 -2.61 26.17
CA SER A 67 -25.83 -3.79 25.66
C SER A 67 -26.76 -4.81 24.97
N ARG A 68 -28.08 -4.57 24.95
CA ARG A 68 -29.05 -5.52 24.44
C ARG A 68 -29.10 -5.48 22.91
N MET A 69 -28.90 -6.65 22.30
CA MET A 69 -29.01 -6.83 20.85
C MET A 69 -30.47 -6.69 20.39
N ARG A 70 -30.72 -5.87 19.36
CA ARG A 70 -32.05 -5.64 18.81
C ARG A 70 -32.01 -5.54 17.29
N LEU A 71 -33.11 -5.91 16.64
CA LEU A 71 -33.32 -5.68 15.22
C LEU A 71 -33.59 -4.19 14.95
N SER A 72 -32.91 -3.63 13.95
CA SER A 72 -33.17 -2.27 13.45
C SER A 72 -33.02 -2.22 11.93
N ALA A 73 -33.72 -1.31 11.27
CA ALA A 73 -33.64 -1.11 9.82
C ALA A 73 -33.16 0.30 9.48
N SER A 74 -32.38 0.44 8.41
CA SER A 74 -31.98 1.75 7.88
C SER A 74 -31.76 1.72 6.37
N THR A 75 -31.62 2.90 5.77
CA THR A 75 -31.22 3.08 4.36
C THR A 75 -29.69 3.16 4.18
N GLY A 76 -28.91 2.88 5.23
CA GLY A 76 -27.44 2.84 5.20
C GLY A 76 -26.72 4.11 5.63
N ASN A 77 -27.45 5.19 5.97
CA ASN A 77 -26.84 6.49 6.29
C ASN A 77 -26.96 6.89 7.76
N THR A 78 -27.71 6.12 8.56
CA THR A 78 -28.13 6.51 9.92
C THR A 78 -27.59 5.61 11.02
N LEU A 79 -27.21 4.36 10.69
CA LEU A 79 -26.72 3.38 11.66
C LEU A 79 -25.37 2.81 11.21
N PRO A 80 -24.31 2.90 12.03
CA PRO A 80 -23.04 2.25 11.73
C PRO A 80 -23.18 0.73 11.84
N ILE A 81 -22.49 -0.02 10.99
CA ILE A 81 -22.44 -1.49 11.05
C ILE A 81 -21.39 -1.86 12.12
N ARG A 82 -21.83 -2.38 13.27
CA ARG A 82 -20.95 -2.84 14.37
C ARG A 82 -20.92 -4.36 14.52
N SER A 83 -21.85 -5.04 13.88
CA SER A 83 -21.98 -6.50 13.88
C SER A 83 -22.48 -6.98 12.52
N LYS A 84 -22.75 -8.28 12.37
CA LYS A 84 -23.34 -8.83 11.14
C LYS A 84 -24.61 -8.05 10.76
N CYS A 85 -24.73 -7.70 9.49
CA CYS A 85 -25.86 -6.97 8.92
C CYS A 85 -26.29 -7.66 7.63
N CYS A 86 -27.58 -7.65 7.29
CA CYS A 86 -28.04 -8.09 5.97
C CYS A 86 -28.73 -6.96 5.23
N TYR A 87 -28.73 -7.01 3.91
CA TYR A 87 -29.29 -5.96 3.07
C TYR A 87 -30.16 -6.51 1.95
N PHE A 88 -31.09 -5.67 1.52
CA PHE A 88 -31.96 -5.90 0.39
C PHE A 88 -31.80 -4.73 -0.58
N LEU A 89 -31.44 -5.03 -1.83
CA LEU A 89 -31.17 -4.06 -2.88
C LEU A 89 -32.12 -4.29 -4.06
N ARG A 90 -32.88 -3.28 -4.44
CA ARG A 90 -33.73 -3.31 -5.63
C ARG A 90 -32.87 -3.05 -6.88
N ILE A 91 -32.96 -3.93 -7.88
CA ILE A 91 -32.20 -3.84 -9.15
C ILE A 91 -33.12 -3.48 -10.33
N THR A 92 -34.39 -3.16 -10.08
CA THR A 92 -35.28 -2.64 -11.13
C THR A 92 -34.93 -1.20 -11.47
N ALA A 93 -35.30 -0.77 -12.70
CA ALA A 93 -35.20 0.63 -13.12
C ALA A 93 -35.95 1.56 -12.14
N ASP A 94 -35.52 2.81 -12.07
CA ASP A 94 -36.11 3.82 -11.19
C ASP A 94 -37.63 3.95 -11.39
N GLY A 95 -38.38 4.01 -10.29
CA GLY A 95 -39.85 4.06 -10.34
C GLY A 95 -40.54 2.71 -10.56
N LYS A 96 -39.81 1.63 -10.86
CA LYS A 96 -40.41 0.32 -11.15
C LYS A 96 -40.49 -0.55 -9.89
N ALA A 97 -41.72 -0.94 -9.54
CA ALA A 97 -42.00 -1.83 -8.42
C ALA A 97 -41.46 -3.26 -8.62
N VAL A 98 -41.16 -3.91 -7.50
CA VAL A 98 -40.81 -5.34 -7.41
C VAL A 98 -42.10 -6.16 -7.45
N ASP A 99 -42.06 -7.31 -8.13
CA ASP A 99 -43.17 -8.25 -8.13
C ASP A 99 -43.25 -8.98 -6.78
N VAL A 100 -44.22 -8.56 -5.96
CA VAL A 100 -44.45 -9.12 -4.62
C VAL A 100 -45.07 -10.52 -4.63
N THR A 101 -45.59 -10.97 -5.78
CA THR A 101 -46.20 -12.31 -5.92
C THR A 101 -45.16 -13.40 -6.10
N LYS A 102 -43.95 -13.04 -6.56
CA LYS A 102 -42.80 -13.93 -6.60
C LYS A 102 -42.04 -13.84 -5.29
N GLY A 103 -41.67 -14.98 -4.71
CA GLY A 103 -40.88 -15.03 -3.47
C GLY A 103 -39.43 -14.60 -3.69
N SER A 104 -38.74 -15.23 -4.66
CA SER A 104 -37.35 -14.95 -5.00
C SER A 104 -37.19 -14.80 -6.52
N ASP A 105 -36.51 -13.72 -6.93
CA ASP A 105 -36.11 -13.46 -8.31
C ASP A 105 -34.93 -12.47 -8.32
N THR A 106 -34.50 -12.04 -9.50
CA THR A 106 -33.37 -11.12 -9.69
C THR A 106 -33.72 -9.65 -9.45
N THR A 107 -34.98 -9.33 -9.14
CA THR A 107 -35.42 -7.93 -8.99
C THR A 107 -35.08 -7.35 -7.62
N LEU A 108 -34.90 -8.22 -6.62
CA LEU A 108 -34.49 -7.87 -5.26
C LEU A 108 -33.33 -8.76 -4.83
N LEU A 109 -32.14 -8.18 -4.75
CA LEU A 109 -30.92 -8.86 -4.33
C LEU A 109 -30.81 -8.82 -2.81
N PHE A 110 -30.37 -9.93 -2.24
CA PHE A 110 -30.08 -10.09 -0.83
C PHE A 110 -28.58 -10.36 -0.65
N GLY A 111 -28.00 -9.80 0.40
CA GLY A 111 -26.64 -10.12 0.81
C GLY A 111 -26.41 -9.87 2.29
N GLU A 112 -25.29 -10.39 2.78
CA GLU A 112 -24.83 -10.22 4.16
C GLU A 112 -23.53 -9.42 4.15
N LEU A 113 -23.31 -8.65 5.21
CA LEU A 113 -22.10 -7.89 5.47
C LEU A 113 -21.58 -8.26 6.86
N ALA A 114 -20.30 -8.58 6.93
CA ALA A 114 -19.60 -8.74 8.20
C ALA A 114 -19.32 -7.34 8.81
N PRO A 115 -18.90 -7.29 10.10
CA PRO A 115 -18.60 -6.03 10.77
C PRO A 115 -17.48 -5.24 10.10
N ASN A 116 -16.52 -5.94 9.46
CA ASN A 116 -15.41 -5.33 8.75
C ASN A 116 -15.68 -5.32 7.24
N VAL A 117 -16.56 -4.39 6.82
CA VAL A 117 -17.01 -4.24 5.43
C VAL A 117 -15.84 -4.02 4.46
N LEU A 118 -14.76 -3.36 4.90
CA LEU A 118 -13.59 -3.13 4.06
C LEU A 118 -12.83 -4.43 3.77
N ARG A 119 -12.65 -5.30 4.77
CA ARG A 119 -12.05 -6.63 4.55
C ARG A 119 -12.93 -7.50 3.65
N ASP A 120 -14.25 -7.47 3.85
CA ASP A 120 -15.17 -8.21 2.98
C ASP A 120 -15.09 -7.72 1.53
N LEU A 121 -14.97 -6.41 1.32
CA LEU A 121 -14.80 -5.83 -0.01
C LEU A 121 -13.47 -6.24 -0.65
N GLU A 122 -12.36 -6.20 0.11
CA GLU A 122 -11.06 -6.66 -0.36
C GLU A 122 -11.11 -8.12 -0.77
N SER A 123 -11.65 -8.98 0.09
CA SER A 123 -11.73 -10.42 -0.19
C SER A 123 -12.65 -10.70 -1.37
N SER A 124 -13.77 -9.97 -1.50
CA SER A 124 -14.66 -10.06 -2.67
C SER A 124 -13.96 -9.63 -3.96
N LEU A 125 -13.20 -8.55 -3.95
CA LEU A 125 -12.45 -8.10 -5.12
C LEU A 125 -11.33 -9.07 -5.48
N ALA A 126 -10.50 -9.43 -4.52
CA ALA A 126 -9.31 -10.25 -4.73
C ALA A 126 -9.62 -11.71 -5.05
N GLN A 127 -10.59 -12.32 -4.35
CA GLN A 127 -10.85 -13.76 -4.43
C GLN A 127 -12.01 -14.13 -5.36
N LEU A 128 -12.94 -13.21 -5.61
CA LEU A 128 -14.11 -13.46 -6.46
C LEU A 128 -14.02 -12.68 -7.78
N PHE A 129 -14.01 -11.35 -7.75
CA PHE A 129 -14.12 -10.55 -8.96
C PHE A 129 -12.87 -10.59 -9.84
N THR A 130 -11.66 -10.46 -9.28
CA THR A 130 -10.42 -10.49 -10.05
C THR A 130 -10.24 -11.81 -10.82
N PRO A 131 -10.42 -13.00 -10.21
CA PRO A 131 -10.40 -14.26 -10.95
C PRO A 131 -11.50 -14.34 -12.01
N LEU A 132 -12.72 -13.88 -11.71
CA LEU A 132 -13.83 -13.88 -12.68
C LEU A 132 -13.53 -12.99 -13.89
N PHE A 133 -12.93 -11.83 -13.69
CA PHE A 133 -12.54 -10.95 -14.79
C PHE A 133 -11.43 -11.56 -15.65
N LYS A 134 -10.44 -12.21 -15.03
CA LYS A 134 -9.36 -12.91 -15.74
C LYS A 134 -9.85 -14.10 -16.54
N ALA A 135 -10.78 -14.89 -16.00
CA ALA A 135 -11.34 -16.06 -16.66
C ALA A 135 -12.29 -15.69 -17.81
N ARG A 136 -12.79 -14.46 -17.85
CA ARG A 136 -13.72 -14.01 -18.88
C ARG A 136 -12.99 -13.59 -20.15
N GLU A 137 -13.15 -14.39 -21.20
CA GLU A 137 -12.59 -14.07 -22.52
C GLU A 137 -13.46 -13.04 -23.28
N ASP A 138 -14.78 -13.20 -23.22
CA ASP A 138 -15.74 -12.35 -23.94
C ASP A 138 -16.18 -11.13 -23.10
N TRP A 139 -15.73 -9.96 -23.54
CA TRP A 139 -16.05 -8.63 -22.99
C TRP A 139 -17.00 -7.83 -23.89
N GLY A 140 -17.64 -8.48 -24.87
CA GLY A 140 -18.61 -7.86 -25.76
C GLY A 140 -18.02 -6.72 -26.60
N LYS A 141 -18.51 -5.49 -26.37
CA LYS A 141 -18.11 -4.29 -27.14
C LYS A 141 -16.95 -3.50 -26.53
N ALA A 142 -16.31 -4.02 -25.48
CA ALA A 142 -15.20 -3.33 -24.83
C ALA A 142 -13.95 -3.33 -25.73
N ASP A 143 -13.27 -2.19 -25.80
CA ASP A 143 -12.00 -2.07 -26.50
C ASP A 143 -10.91 -2.91 -25.78
N PRO A 144 -10.06 -3.65 -26.51
CA PRO A 144 -8.95 -4.41 -25.91
C PRO A 144 -8.03 -3.57 -25.02
N GLU A 145 -7.76 -2.30 -25.36
CA GLU A 145 -6.90 -1.42 -24.57
C GLU A 145 -7.57 -1.02 -23.25
N LEU A 146 -8.86 -0.65 -23.32
CA LEU A 146 -9.66 -0.33 -22.12
C LEU A 146 -9.86 -1.54 -21.20
N LYS A 147 -9.90 -2.75 -21.76
CA LYS A 147 -9.94 -3.98 -20.98
C LYS A 147 -8.65 -4.13 -20.16
N VAL A 148 -7.48 -3.95 -20.79
CA VAL A 148 -6.19 -4.05 -20.08
C VAL A 148 -6.08 -2.97 -19.00
N GLU A 149 -6.47 -1.72 -19.31
CA GLU A 149 -6.49 -0.63 -18.35
C GLU A 149 -7.41 -0.93 -17.15
N PHE A 150 -8.64 -1.39 -17.39
CA PHE A 150 -9.58 -1.77 -16.33
C PHE A 150 -9.02 -2.89 -15.45
N MET A 151 -8.39 -3.92 -16.04
CA MET A 151 -7.79 -5.01 -15.28
C MET A 151 -6.66 -4.51 -14.38
N ASN A 152 -5.78 -3.65 -14.90
CA ASN A 152 -4.68 -3.07 -14.15
C ASN A 152 -5.18 -2.18 -13.00
N GLU A 153 -6.16 -1.31 -13.25
CA GLU A 153 -6.74 -0.45 -12.22
C GLU A 153 -7.54 -1.25 -11.18
N SER A 154 -8.25 -2.31 -11.57
CA SER A 154 -8.97 -3.19 -10.63
C SER A 154 -8.01 -3.95 -9.72
N GLU A 155 -6.90 -4.46 -10.25
CA GLU A 155 -5.86 -5.12 -9.44
C GLU A 155 -5.16 -4.14 -8.53
N LYS A 156 -4.79 -2.97 -9.05
CA LYS A 156 -4.20 -1.89 -8.26
C LYS A 156 -5.12 -1.48 -7.12
N PHE A 157 -6.40 -1.27 -7.38
CA PHE A 157 -7.38 -0.93 -6.34
C PHE A 157 -7.51 -2.03 -5.28
N ALA A 158 -7.54 -3.31 -5.67
CA ALA A 158 -7.58 -4.41 -4.72
C ALA A 158 -6.30 -4.48 -3.87
N ASN A 159 -5.13 -4.21 -4.47
CA ASN A 159 -3.86 -4.16 -3.75
C ASN A 159 -3.79 -2.96 -2.81
N ASP A 160 -4.15 -1.76 -3.27
CA ASP A 160 -4.22 -0.55 -2.45
C ASP A 160 -5.17 -0.73 -1.26
N LEU A 161 -6.32 -1.39 -1.46
CA LEU A 161 -7.26 -1.70 -0.39
C LEU A 161 -6.69 -2.74 0.59
N ARG A 162 -6.01 -3.77 0.10
CA ARG A 162 -5.32 -4.76 0.95
C ARG A 162 -4.20 -4.14 1.75
N GLU A 163 -3.40 -3.27 1.14
CA GLU A 163 -2.34 -2.52 1.82
C GLU A 163 -2.91 -1.56 2.85
N ALA A 164 -4.00 -0.85 2.53
CA ALA A 164 -4.68 0.01 3.49
C ALA A 164 -5.23 -0.80 4.68
N LEU A 165 -5.82 -1.97 4.43
CA LEU A 165 -6.31 -2.88 5.48
C LEU A 165 -5.17 -3.45 6.32
N HIS A 166 -4.10 -3.93 5.68
CA HIS A 166 -2.92 -4.41 6.37
C HIS A 166 -2.24 -3.27 7.15
N SER A 167 -2.25 -2.03 6.64
CA SER A 167 -1.76 -0.83 7.32
C SER A 167 -2.64 -0.45 8.52
N MET A 168 -3.95 -0.66 8.42
CA MET A 168 -4.90 -0.50 9.53
C MET A 168 -4.69 -1.58 10.60
N ASP A 169 -4.51 -2.84 10.21
CA ASP A 169 -4.26 -3.97 11.12
C ASP A 169 -2.83 -3.98 11.70
N SER A 170 -1.85 -3.46 10.95
CA SER A 170 -0.46 -3.24 11.38
C SER A 170 -0.23 -1.83 11.93
N GLY A 171 -1.32 -1.10 12.16
CA GLY A 171 -1.28 0.15 12.90
C GLY A 171 -0.78 -0.13 14.31
N LEU A 172 0.10 0.73 14.81
CA LEU A 172 0.48 0.71 16.21
C LEU A 172 -0.79 1.04 17.04
N GLU A 173 -1.52 0.01 17.48
CA GLU A 173 -2.67 0.18 18.37
C GLU A 173 -2.17 0.39 19.80
N LEU A 174 -2.49 1.55 20.37
CA LEU A 174 -2.18 1.85 21.75
C LEU A 174 -3.14 1.06 22.66
N ARG A 175 -2.59 0.45 23.71
CA ARG A 175 -3.35 -0.30 24.71
C ARG A 175 -4.53 0.53 25.22
N ARG A 176 -5.76 0.00 25.10
CA ARG A 176 -6.95 0.62 25.70
C ARG A 176 -6.98 0.39 27.20
N PRO A 177 -7.56 1.31 27.99
CA PRO A 177 -7.89 1.03 29.38
C PRO A 177 -8.88 -0.15 29.45
N ASP A 178 -8.62 -1.10 30.36
CA ASP A 178 -9.55 -2.19 30.65
C ASP A 178 -10.98 -1.68 30.92
N ARG A 179 -11.99 -2.43 30.46
CA ARG A 179 -13.42 -2.04 30.46
C ARG A 179 -13.93 -1.57 31.82
N GLU A 180 -13.41 -2.15 32.90
CA GLU A 180 -13.82 -1.80 34.27
C GLU A 180 -13.39 -0.37 34.66
N PHE A 181 -12.28 0.12 34.10
CA PHE A 181 -11.72 1.45 34.37
C PHE A 181 -12.01 2.48 33.27
N GLU A 182 -12.67 2.09 32.18
CA GLU A 182 -12.94 2.96 31.03
C GLU A 182 -13.78 4.19 31.40
N ASN A 183 -13.34 5.39 30.99
CA ASN A 183 -13.98 6.67 31.30
C ASN A 183 -14.20 6.91 32.81
N ALA A 184 -13.33 6.38 33.68
CA ALA A 184 -13.44 6.54 35.13
C ALA A 184 -13.51 8.01 35.57
N GLY A 185 -12.90 8.96 34.84
CA GLY A 185 -12.98 10.39 35.12
C GLY A 185 -14.39 10.98 34.98
N THR A 186 -15.30 10.31 34.27
CA THR A 186 -16.72 10.69 34.17
C THR A 186 -17.60 10.13 35.30
N ARG A 187 -17.09 9.16 36.07
CA ARG A 187 -17.83 8.42 37.11
C ARG A 187 -17.79 9.07 38.51
N GLY A 188 -17.30 10.32 38.60
CA GLY A 188 -17.19 11.10 39.85
C GLY A 188 -15.85 10.94 40.58
N SER A 189 -15.48 11.93 41.41
CA SER A 189 -14.11 12.03 41.95
C SER A 189 -13.69 10.87 42.84
N ALA A 190 -14.62 10.29 43.60
CA ALA A 190 -14.34 9.17 44.51
C ALA A 190 -13.91 7.90 43.76
N VAL A 191 -14.42 7.68 42.54
CA VAL A 191 -14.09 6.52 41.70
C VAL A 191 -12.81 6.79 40.90
N SER A 192 -12.68 7.99 40.33
CA SER A 192 -11.52 8.37 39.51
C SER A 192 -10.22 8.52 40.31
N GLU A 193 -10.32 8.87 41.59
CA GLU A 193 -9.16 9.03 42.49
C GLU A 193 -8.88 7.74 43.30
N SER A 194 -9.51 6.62 42.93
CA SER A 194 -9.24 5.34 43.59
C SER A 194 -7.82 4.83 43.25
N PRO A 195 -7.11 4.20 44.22
CA PRO A 195 -5.76 3.69 43.98
C PRO A 195 -5.65 2.69 42.83
N GLN A 196 -6.72 1.92 42.59
CA GLN A 196 -6.80 0.93 41.51
C GLN A 196 -6.85 1.60 40.12
N VAL A 197 -7.71 2.62 39.95
CA VAL A 197 -7.79 3.39 38.69
C VAL A 197 -6.47 4.10 38.40
N ILE A 198 -5.87 4.72 39.42
CA ILE A 198 -4.60 5.44 39.27
C ILE A 198 -3.48 4.50 38.84
N ALA A 199 -3.33 3.35 39.51
CA ALA A 199 -2.29 2.36 39.16
C ALA A 199 -2.48 1.83 37.73
N HIS A 200 -3.73 1.50 37.34
CA HIS A 200 -4.04 1.05 35.99
C HIS A 200 -3.72 2.11 34.93
N TYR A 201 -4.11 3.36 35.18
CA TYR A 201 -3.84 4.46 34.24
C TYR A 201 -2.34 4.79 34.15
N GLU A 202 -1.58 4.66 35.25
CA GLU A 202 -0.12 4.76 35.23
C GLU A 202 0.50 3.70 34.31
N ASP A 203 0.07 2.44 34.42
CA ASP A 203 0.57 1.34 33.59
C ASP A 203 0.23 1.54 32.12
N VAL A 204 -1.02 1.91 31.80
CA VAL A 204 -1.45 2.20 30.42
C VAL A 204 -0.64 3.35 29.80
N LEU A 205 -0.44 4.45 30.53
CA LEU A 205 0.33 5.58 30.02
C LEU A 205 1.82 5.24 29.84
N LYS A 206 2.38 4.39 30.72
CA LYS A 206 3.74 3.89 30.59
C LYS A 206 3.90 3.01 29.35
N ASP A 207 2.96 2.09 29.12
CA ASP A 207 2.93 1.24 27.92
C ASP A 207 2.88 2.10 26.66
N TRP A 208 2.07 3.15 26.62
CA TRP A 208 2.04 4.07 25.48
C TRP A 208 3.40 4.73 25.24
N CYS A 209 4.04 5.23 26.31
CA CYS A 209 5.37 5.83 26.20
C CYS A 209 6.40 4.83 25.65
N ASP A 210 6.41 3.60 26.15
CA ASP A 210 7.34 2.54 25.73
C ASP A 210 7.12 2.18 24.26
N VAL A 211 5.89 1.86 23.87
CA VAL A 211 5.53 1.45 22.51
C VAL A 211 5.81 2.55 21.49
N ILE A 212 5.46 3.81 21.80
CA ILE A 212 5.71 4.93 20.90
C ILE A 212 7.21 5.23 20.79
N SER A 213 7.95 5.26 21.90
CA SER A 213 9.39 5.51 21.88
C SER A 213 10.12 4.43 21.07
N THR A 214 9.81 3.15 21.27
CA THR A 214 10.38 2.06 20.47
C THR A 214 10.07 2.22 18.98
N TYR A 215 8.83 2.58 18.63
CA TYR A 215 8.47 2.85 17.23
C TYR A 215 9.25 4.04 16.64
N LEU A 216 9.46 5.11 17.41
CA LEU A 216 10.20 6.27 16.92
C LEU A 216 11.70 5.95 16.78
N GLU A 217 12.30 5.21 17.70
CA GLU A 217 13.73 4.84 17.69
C GLU A 217 14.08 3.83 16.59
N THR A 218 13.23 2.82 16.38
CA THR A 218 13.42 1.80 15.33
C THR A 218 13.34 2.38 13.92
N ASN A 219 12.71 3.54 13.73
CA ASN A 219 12.49 4.16 12.42
C ASN A 219 13.25 5.47 12.19
N THR A 220 14.00 5.99 13.18
CA THR A 220 14.87 7.17 13.02
C THR A 220 16.27 6.82 12.56
N THR A 221 16.73 5.61 12.83
CA THR A 221 17.97 5.11 12.25
C THR A 221 17.68 4.62 10.83
N SER A 222 18.51 5.01 9.86
CA SER A 222 18.58 4.42 8.53
C SER A 222 18.79 2.87 8.55
N ASP A 223 19.03 2.32 9.76
CA ASP A 223 19.18 0.91 10.14
C ASP A 223 17.87 0.24 10.61
N GLY A 224 16.72 0.91 10.55
CA GLY A 224 15.39 0.35 10.83
C GLY A 224 14.92 -0.74 9.85
N LYS A 225 15.84 -1.46 9.23
CA LYS A 225 15.58 -2.59 8.34
C LYS A 225 15.34 -3.81 9.22
N THR A 226 14.11 -4.30 9.26
CA THR A 226 13.94 -5.70 9.65
C THR A 226 14.52 -6.58 8.54
N LYS A 227 15.01 -7.78 8.86
CA LYS A 227 15.58 -8.71 7.86
C LYS A 227 14.62 -9.03 6.70
N ASP A 228 13.32 -8.83 6.90
CA ASP A 228 12.29 -9.00 5.86
C ASP A 228 12.18 -7.79 4.92
N ASP A 229 12.59 -6.58 5.34
CA ASP A 229 12.55 -5.36 4.51
C ASP A 229 13.74 -5.25 3.52
N GLU A 230 14.82 -6.02 3.73
CA GLU A 230 16.01 -5.97 2.85
C GLU A 230 15.78 -6.59 1.48
N ILE A 231 14.77 -7.45 1.34
CA ILE A 231 14.53 -8.22 0.11
C ILE A 231 13.58 -7.46 -0.84
N ASP A 232 12.77 -6.51 -0.33
CA ASP A 232 11.68 -5.87 -1.08
C ASP A 232 11.81 -4.33 -1.26
N ASP A 233 12.84 -3.68 -0.67
CA ASP A 233 13.00 -2.21 -0.65
C ASP A 233 14.26 -1.68 -1.40
N ASP A 234 14.71 -2.29 -2.49
CA ASP A 234 15.91 -1.79 -3.20
C ASP A 234 15.62 -0.68 -4.24
N GLY A 235 14.33 -0.32 -4.44
CA GLY A 235 13.84 0.63 -5.45
C GLY A 235 13.18 1.90 -4.87
N PRO A 236 13.03 2.98 -5.67
CA PRO A 236 12.52 4.27 -5.19
C PRO A 236 11.02 4.25 -4.84
N MET A 237 10.24 3.26 -5.30
CA MET A 237 8.83 3.13 -4.93
C MET A 237 8.68 2.67 -3.47
N GLY A 238 9.59 1.80 -3.01
CA GLY A 238 9.65 1.37 -1.61
C GLY A 238 9.93 2.54 -0.66
N GLU A 239 10.74 3.52 -1.06
CA GLU A 239 10.95 4.76 -0.29
C GLU A 239 9.65 5.59 -0.17
N LEU A 240 8.90 5.75 -1.26
CA LEU A 240 7.60 6.45 -1.25
C LEU A 240 6.62 5.74 -0.31
N GLU A 241 6.54 4.42 -0.39
CA GLU A 241 5.63 3.62 0.40
C GLU A 241 6.05 3.57 1.88
N TYR A 242 7.35 3.55 2.18
CA TYR A 242 7.87 3.70 3.54
C TYR A 242 7.35 4.99 4.19
N TRP A 243 7.48 6.14 3.52
CA TRP A 243 7.01 7.41 4.06
C TRP A 243 5.47 7.48 4.16
N ARG A 244 4.76 6.89 3.19
CA ARG A 244 3.29 6.77 3.24
C ARG A 244 2.85 5.97 4.47
N ARG A 245 3.41 4.78 4.68
CA ARG A 245 3.13 3.91 5.85
C ARG A 245 3.49 4.62 7.16
N ARG A 246 4.65 5.27 7.23
CA ARG A 246 5.08 6.03 8.42
C ARG A 246 4.10 7.15 8.76
N MET A 247 3.64 7.92 7.76
CA MET A 247 2.65 8.98 7.93
C MET A 247 1.31 8.42 8.40
N GLN A 248 0.84 7.31 7.82
CA GLN A 248 -0.41 6.65 8.21
C GLN A 248 -0.37 6.18 9.67
N ARG A 249 0.71 5.48 10.07
CA ARG A 249 0.89 5.00 11.45
C ARG A 249 0.90 6.14 12.47
N LEU A 250 1.64 7.22 12.19
CA LEU A 250 1.67 8.41 13.07
C LEU A 250 0.32 9.13 13.13
N THR A 251 -0.41 9.17 12.01
CA THR A 251 -1.78 9.72 11.97
C THR A 251 -2.72 8.87 12.81
N SER A 252 -2.63 7.53 12.73
CA SER A 252 -3.41 6.61 13.56
C SER A 252 -3.17 6.83 15.05
N ILE A 253 -1.90 6.92 15.48
CA ILE A 253 -1.53 7.23 16.87
C ILE A 253 -2.15 8.57 17.29
N THR A 254 -2.03 9.59 16.44
CA THR A 254 -2.55 10.94 16.73
C THR A 254 -4.08 10.95 16.85
N GLU A 255 -4.80 10.16 16.04
CA GLU A 255 -6.26 10.05 16.14
C GLU A 255 -6.70 9.22 17.35
N GLN A 256 -6.02 8.12 17.68
CA GLN A 256 -6.29 7.34 18.90
C GLN A 256 -6.20 8.21 20.15
N LEU A 257 -5.14 9.04 20.26
CA LEU A 257 -4.94 9.96 21.38
C LEU A 257 -6.00 11.07 21.49
N LYS A 258 -6.77 11.34 20.42
CA LYS A 258 -7.87 12.31 20.45
C LYS A 258 -9.18 11.74 20.98
N THR A 259 -9.31 10.42 21.07
CA THR A 259 -10.54 9.77 21.55
C THR A 259 -10.74 9.99 23.06
N ASN A 260 -11.99 9.95 23.53
CA ASN A 260 -12.32 10.29 24.92
C ASN A 260 -11.70 9.31 25.92
N GLU A 261 -11.67 8.02 25.60
CA GLU A 261 -11.09 6.97 26.44
C GLU A 261 -9.61 7.25 26.76
N TYR A 262 -8.86 7.74 25.76
CA TYR A 262 -7.43 8.03 25.91
C TYR A 262 -7.18 9.37 26.61
N LYS A 263 -8.03 10.37 26.33
CA LYS A 263 -8.01 11.66 27.05
C LYS A 263 -8.31 11.52 28.53
N ASP A 264 -9.19 10.59 28.91
CA ASP A 264 -9.57 10.34 30.30
C ASP A 264 -8.36 9.88 31.14
N VAL A 265 -7.51 9.01 30.59
CA VAL A 265 -6.26 8.55 31.23
C VAL A 265 -5.39 9.74 31.64
N PHE A 266 -5.12 10.64 30.69
CA PHE A 266 -4.31 11.83 30.95
C PHE A 266 -4.98 12.80 31.92
N PHE A 267 -6.29 12.99 31.79
CA PHE A 267 -7.06 13.89 32.64
C PHE A 267 -7.04 13.46 34.11
N VAL A 268 -7.32 12.19 34.39
CA VAL A 268 -7.32 11.63 35.73
C VAL A 268 -5.93 11.70 36.36
N LEU A 269 -4.88 11.24 35.66
CA LEU A 269 -3.50 11.30 36.19
C LEU A 269 -3.04 12.75 36.46
N SER A 270 -3.38 13.68 35.57
CA SER A 270 -3.06 15.11 35.75
C SER A 270 -3.76 15.72 36.96
N ARG A 271 -5.02 15.35 37.22
CA ARG A 271 -5.78 15.80 38.39
C ARG A 271 -5.21 15.19 39.67
N THR A 272 -4.97 13.88 39.67
CA THR A 272 -4.40 13.13 40.80
C THR A 272 -3.05 13.68 41.22
N SER A 273 -2.19 14.07 40.28
CA SER A 273 -0.88 14.68 40.59
C SER A 273 -0.95 15.97 41.44
N LYS A 274 -2.13 16.60 41.53
CA LYS A 274 -2.37 17.81 42.33
C LYS A 274 -2.90 17.51 43.74
N ASN A 275 -3.48 16.32 43.96
CA ASN A 275 -4.28 15.99 45.14
C ASN A 275 -3.68 14.92 46.07
N VAL A 276 -2.55 14.29 45.72
CA VAL A 276 -1.99 13.13 46.44
C VAL A 276 -0.66 13.46 47.15
N SER A 277 -0.29 12.63 48.15
CA SER A 277 0.96 12.66 48.92
C SER A 277 2.24 12.70 48.07
N ASP A 278 3.34 13.21 48.64
CA ASP A 278 4.58 13.55 47.90
C ASP A 278 5.18 12.41 47.06
N ASP A 279 5.20 11.16 47.53
CA ASP A 279 5.83 10.04 46.80
C ASP A 279 5.05 9.64 45.52
N THR A 280 3.74 9.41 45.64
CA THR A 280 2.86 9.11 44.49
C THR A 280 2.79 10.27 43.51
N LYS A 281 2.80 11.51 44.04
CA LYS A 281 2.86 12.72 43.23
C LYS A 281 4.13 12.78 42.38
N GLN A 282 5.28 12.44 42.94
CA GLN A 282 6.55 12.46 42.21
C GLN A 282 6.58 11.41 41.08
N ARG A 283 6.05 10.21 41.32
CA ARG A 283 5.93 9.14 40.31
C ARG A 283 5.05 9.57 39.13
N ILE A 284 3.83 10.03 39.40
CA ILE A 284 2.89 10.49 38.37
C ILE A 284 3.46 11.69 37.59
N GLN A 285 4.08 12.66 38.27
CA GLN A 285 4.69 13.81 37.59
C GLN A 285 5.85 13.41 36.66
N THR A 286 6.63 12.41 37.04
CA THR A 286 7.72 11.89 36.20
C THR A 286 7.16 11.24 34.94
N LEU A 287 6.10 10.44 35.08
CA LEU A 287 5.41 9.81 33.96
C LEU A 287 4.74 10.84 33.03
N LEU A 288 4.07 11.86 33.59
CA LEU A 288 3.46 12.94 32.79
C LEU A 288 4.51 13.77 32.03
N ARG A 289 5.71 13.98 32.60
CA ARG A 289 6.82 14.62 31.90
C ARG A 289 7.33 13.76 30.75
N ARG A 290 7.48 12.44 30.98
CA ARG A 290 7.85 11.48 29.94
C ARG A 290 6.84 11.49 28.80
N TRP A 291 5.55 11.38 29.13
CA TRP A 291 4.47 11.46 28.15
C TRP A 291 4.52 12.75 27.32
N LYS A 292 4.72 13.89 27.98
CA LYS A 292 4.85 15.18 27.28
C LYS A 292 6.00 15.18 26.28
N GLN A 293 7.13 14.56 26.62
CA GLN A 293 8.25 14.42 25.67
C GLN A 293 7.88 13.50 24.49
N THR A 294 7.23 12.38 24.78
CA THR A 294 6.74 11.44 23.75
C THR A 294 5.75 12.12 22.80
N ASP A 295 4.79 12.90 23.32
CA ASP A 295 3.79 13.65 22.53
C ASP A 295 4.43 14.69 21.60
N ILE A 296 5.45 15.42 22.09
CA ILE A 296 6.25 16.32 21.25
C ILE A 296 6.94 15.55 20.13
N SER A 297 7.59 14.41 20.45
CA SER A 297 8.28 13.59 19.45
C SER A 297 7.32 12.97 18.42
N ILE A 298 6.10 12.57 18.81
CA ILE A 298 5.06 12.15 17.87
C ILE A 298 4.71 13.28 16.92
N THR A 299 4.47 14.48 17.47
CA THR A 299 4.08 15.66 16.68
C THR A 299 5.17 16.05 15.68
N GLU A 300 6.44 16.02 16.09
CA GLU A 300 7.58 16.27 15.21
C GLU A 300 7.69 15.22 14.10
N ALA A 301 7.62 13.93 14.46
CA ALA A 301 7.68 12.83 13.50
C ALA A 301 6.49 12.85 12.51
N ALA A 302 5.29 13.20 12.97
CA ALA A 302 4.10 13.30 12.13
C ALA A 302 4.23 14.43 11.11
N ASN A 303 4.74 15.59 11.53
CA ASN A 303 5.03 16.71 10.63
C ASN A 303 6.12 16.36 9.62
N GLU A 304 7.18 15.68 10.06
CA GLU A 304 8.23 15.17 9.18
C GLU A 304 7.65 14.23 8.11
N ALA A 305 6.92 13.20 8.53
CA ALA A 305 6.38 12.20 7.61
C ALA A 305 5.40 12.82 6.60
N LYS A 306 4.56 13.76 7.05
CA LYS A 306 3.62 14.48 6.18
C LYS A 306 4.32 15.34 5.13
N ASP A 307 5.38 16.07 5.51
CA ASP A 307 6.16 16.88 4.57
C ASP A 307 6.90 15.99 3.57
N ASN A 308 7.52 14.90 4.04
CA ASN A 308 8.23 13.96 3.18
C ASN A 308 7.31 13.29 2.17
N VAL A 309 6.13 12.79 2.60
CA VAL A 309 5.11 12.26 1.69
C VAL A 309 4.71 13.30 0.65
N LYS A 310 4.40 14.53 1.07
CA LYS A 310 4.00 15.60 0.15
C LYS A 310 5.03 15.82 -0.98
N TYR A 311 6.33 15.84 -0.65
CA TYR A 311 7.38 16.09 -1.62
C TYR A 311 7.76 14.84 -2.43
N LEU A 312 7.88 13.67 -1.80
CA LEU A 312 8.26 12.43 -2.48
C LEU A 312 7.20 11.97 -3.49
N PHE A 313 5.91 12.15 -3.18
CA PHE A 313 4.84 11.79 -4.12
C PHE A 313 4.80 12.68 -5.37
N THR A 314 5.51 13.81 -5.39
CA THR A 314 5.72 14.57 -6.64
C THR A 314 6.58 13.82 -7.67
N LEU A 315 7.34 12.82 -7.22
CA LEU A 315 8.19 11.97 -8.05
C LEU A 315 7.45 10.77 -8.64
N GLU A 316 6.31 10.36 -8.08
CA GLU A 316 5.63 9.09 -8.39
C GLU A 316 5.46 8.87 -9.90
N LYS A 317 4.90 9.85 -10.61
CA LYS A 317 4.69 9.79 -12.06
C LYS A 317 5.97 9.65 -12.89
N PHE A 318 7.12 10.09 -12.36
CA PHE A 318 8.43 9.96 -13.00
C PHE A 318 9.18 8.71 -12.58
N ILE A 319 8.75 8.08 -11.47
CA ILE A 319 9.28 6.81 -10.98
C ILE A 319 8.60 5.63 -11.69
N VAL A 320 7.31 5.72 -12.01
CA VAL A 320 6.55 4.65 -12.70
C VAL A 320 7.23 4.14 -13.99
N PRO A 321 7.76 4.99 -14.89
CA PRO A 321 8.50 4.54 -16.07
C PRO A 321 9.74 3.70 -15.76
N LEU A 322 10.34 3.84 -14.57
CA LEU A 322 11.49 3.02 -14.15
C LEU A 322 11.11 1.55 -13.93
N TYR A 323 9.83 1.24 -13.73
CA TYR A 323 9.36 -0.13 -13.49
C TYR A 323 8.72 -0.75 -14.74
N SER A 324 7.96 0.05 -15.49
CA SER A 324 7.13 -0.43 -16.61
C SER A 324 7.59 0.02 -17.99
N GLY A 325 8.46 1.03 -18.07
CA GLY A 325 8.93 1.61 -19.32
C GLY A 325 10.15 0.89 -19.91
N THR A 326 10.64 1.42 -21.03
CA THR A 326 11.92 1.04 -21.66
C THR A 326 13.02 2.06 -21.33
N PRO A 327 14.31 1.73 -21.51
CA PRO A 327 15.40 2.70 -21.32
C PRO A 327 15.20 4.01 -22.07
N SER A 328 14.68 3.98 -23.30
CA SER A 328 14.35 5.18 -24.07
C SER A 328 13.27 6.03 -23.41
N THR A 329 12.17 5.44 -22.93
CA THR A 329 11.11 6.18 -22.23
C THR A 329 11.61 6.79 -20.92
N ILE A 330 12.54 6.12 -20.23
CA ILE A 330 13.16 6.68 -19.02
C ILE A 330 13.98 7.92 -19.39
N ILE A 331 14.78 7.86 -20.47
CA ILE A 331 15.57 9.00 -20.96
C ILE A 331 14.68 10.23 -21.18
N ASP A 332 13.52 10.06 -21.81
CA ASP A 332 12.59 11.17 -22.08
C ASP A 332 12.05 11.83 -20.80
N THR A 333 11.96 11.07 -19.71
CA THR A 333 11.45 11.55 -18.40
C THR A 333 12.55 12.03 -17.44
N LEU A 334 13.83 11.69 -17.70
CA LEU A 334 14.98 12.06 -16.85
C LEU A 334 15.08 13.56 -16.54
N PRO A 335 14.90 14.50 -17.50
CA PRO A 335 15.00 15.92 -17.19
C PRO A 335 13.97 16.38 -16.16
N ALA A 336 12.74 15.86 -16.27
CA ALA A 336 11.66 16.18 -15.35
C ALA A 336 11.87 15.52 -13.98
N LEU A 337 12.31 14.26 -13.95
CA LEU A 337 12.70 13.55 -12.73
C LEU A 337 13.78 14.32 -11.96
N MET A 338 14.88 14.68 -12.62
CA MET A 338 16.00 15.38 -12.00
C MET A 338 15.61 16.78 -11.51
N ASN A 339 14.78 17.51 -12.27
CA ASN A 339 14.28 18.80 -11.82
C ASN A 339 13.36 18.67 -10.59
N SER A 340 12.54 17.62 -10.50
CA SER A 340 11.72 17.34 -9.31
C SER A 340 12.60 17.01 -8.10
N ILE A 341 13.62 16.16 -8.25
CA ILE A 341 14.60 15.85 -7.20
C ILE A 341 15.32 17.12 -6.72
N LYS A 342 15.72 17.99 -7.65
CA LYS A 342 16.31 19.32 -7.35
C LYS A 342 15.37 20.19 -6.51
N MET A 343 14.07 20.23 -6.85
CA MET A 343 13.06 20.99 -6.11
C MET A 343 12.88 20.44 -4.69
N ILE A 344 12.87 19.12 -4.52
CA ILE A 344 12.81 18.48 -3.20
C ILE A 344 14.02 18.88 -2.35
N HIS A 345 15.23 18.75 -2.89
CA HIS A 345 16.45 19.16 -2.17
C HIS A 345 16.46 20.65 -1.78
N SER A 346 15.88 21.50 -2.62
CA SER A 346 15.86 22.96 -2.39
C SER A 346 14.78 23.40 -1.40
N ILE A 347 13.61 22.75 -1.39
CA ILE A 347 12.40 23.27 -0.72
C ILE A 347 11.95 22.37 0.45
N ALA A 348 12.08 21.05 0.34
CA ALA A 348 11.61 20.14 1.38
C ALA A 348 12.28 20.48 2.70
N ARG A 349 11.54 20.45 3.81
CA ARG A 349 12.11 20.85 5.11
C ARG A 349 12.91 19.72 5.73
N TYR A 350 12.41 18.49 5.59
CA TYR A 350 12.93 17.32 6.29
C TYR A 350 13.64 16.30 5.39
N TYR A 351 13.22 16.12 4.13
CA TYR A 351 13.87 15.16 3.23
C TYR A 351 15.19 15.66 2.61
N ASN A 352 15.47 16.96 2.71
CA ASN A 352 16.54 17.64 1.95
C ASN A 352 17.99 17.33 2.38
N THR A 353 18.21 16.34 3.24
CA THR A 353 19.54 15.98 3.74
C THR A 353 20.34 15.26 2.67
N SER A 354 21.66 15.49 2.60
CA SER A 354 22.52 14.84 1.60
C SER A 354 22.46 13.32 1.63
N GLU A 355 22.32 12.71 2.80
CA GLU A 355 22.21 11.25 2.97
C GLU A 355 20.94 10.70 2.33
N ARG A 356 19.76 11.25 2.67
CA ARG A 356 18.47 10.84 2.07
C ARG A 356 18.45 11.04 0.55
N MET A 357 18.98 12.18 0.06
CA MET A 357 19.06 12.45 -1.37
C MET A 357 19.96 11.44 -2.10
N ALA A 358 21.14 11.13 -1.54
CA ALA A 358 22.04 10.13 -2.10
C ALA A 358 21.43 8.72 -2.08
N SER A 359 20.73 8.36 -0.99
CA SER A 359 20.01 7.09 -0.87
C SER A 359 18.93 6.96 -1.94
N LEU A 360 18.09 7.99 -2.11
CA LEU A 360 17.05 8.01 -3.15
C LEU A 360 17.63 7.87 -4.56
N LEU A 361 18.68 8.63 -4.88
CA LEU A 361 19.36 8.54 -6.18
C LEU A 361 19.98 7.15 -6.40
N THR A 362 20.49 6.51 -5.34
CA THR A 362 21.02 5.14 -5.41
C THR A 362 19.91 4.12 -5.68
N LYS A 363 18.75 4.23 -5.00
CA LYS A 363 17.57 3.40 -5.26
C LYS A 363 17.08 3.58 -6.70
N ILE A 364 17.03 4.82 -7.22
CA ILE A 364 16.71 5.12 -8.62
C ILE A 364 17.69 4.41 -9.57
N THR A 365 18.99 4.48 -9.30
CA THR A 365 20.00 3.77 -10.10
C THR A 365 19.79 2.25 -10.10
N ASN A 366 19.56 1.64 -8.93
CA ASN A 366 19.32 0.20 -8.82
C ASN A 366 18.09 -0.20 -9.66
N GLN A 367 17.03 0.61 -9.63
CA GLN A 367 15.83 0.35 -10.41
C GLN A 367 16.06 0.51 -11.92
N MET A 368 16.87 1.49 -12.36
CA MET A 368 17.27 1.61 -13.77
C MET A 368 18.04 0.38 -14.26
N ILE A 369 18.95 -0.17 -13.44
CA ILE A 369 19.66 -1.41 -13.78
C ILE A 369 18.67 -2.57 -13.94
N THR A 370 17.70 -2.68 -13.02
CA THR A 370 16.66 -3.71 -13.09
C THR A 370 15.80 -3.55 -14.35
N ASN A 371 15.41 -2.33 -14.70
CA ASN A 371 14.70 -2.03 -15.95
C ASN A 371 15.52 -2.45 -17.19
N CYS A 372 16.81 -2.10 -17.24
CA CYS A 372 17.70 -2.50 -18.31
C CYS A 372 17.76 -4.03 -18.46
N LYS A 373 17.90 -4.77 -17.35
CA LYS A 373 17.87 -6.24 -17.37
C LYS A 373 16.56 -6.77 -17.94
N ASN A 374 15.42 -6.24 -17.49
CA ASN A 374 14.10 -6.64 -17.98
C ASN A 374 13.91 -6.30 -19.46
N CYS A 375 14.41 -5.16 -19.93
CA CYS A 375 14.40 -4.79 -21.35
C CYS A 375 15.20 -5.80 -22.20
N ILE A 376 16.36 -6.22 -21.71
CA ILE A 376 17.24 -7.18 -22.41
C ILE A 376 16.61 -8.58 -22.43
N THR A 377 16.04 -9.06 -21.32
CA THR A 377 15.54 -10.44 -21.22
C THR A 377 14.05 -10.61 -21.51
N GLY A 378 13.27 -9.52 -21.55
CA GLY A 378 11.80 -9.59 -21.61
C GLY A 378 11.16 -10.05 -20.29
N GLY A 379 11.88 -9.98 -19.17
CA GLY A 379 11.43 -10.50 -17.87
C GLY A 379 11.72 -12.00 -17.67
N GLU A 380 12.34 -12.66 -18.65
CA GLU A 380 12.81 -14.04 -18.55
C GLU A 380 14.26 -14.12 -18.03
N THR A 381 14.81 -15.34 -17.97
CA THR A 381 16.21 -15.58 -17.59
C THR A 381 17.19 -15.13 -18.67
N PHE A 382 18.48 -15.02 -18.32
CA PHE A 382 19.54 -14.61 -19.25
C PHE A 382 19.69 -15.56 -20.46
N GLU A 383 19.21 -16.80 -20.38
CA GLU A 383 19.35 -17.79 -21.46
C GLU A 383 18.66 -17.34 -22.75
N VAL A 384 17.56 -16.58 -22.64
CA VAL A 384 16.81 -16.01 -23.78
C VAL A 384 17.69 -15.11 -24.66
N MET A 385 18.77 -14.53 -24.12
CA MET A 385 19.70 -13.71 -24.91
C MET A 385 20.37 -14.52 -26.03
N TRP A 386 20.50 -15.84 -25.87
CA TRP A 386 21.10 -16.71 -26.87
C TRP A 386 20.18 -17.07 -28.04
N THR A 387 18.88 -16.84 -27.88
CA THR A 387 17.82 -17.15 -28.86
C THR A 387 17.22 -15.91 -29.51
N LYS A 388 17.43 -14.72 -28.93
CA LYS A 388 17.00 -13.46 -29.52
C LYS A 388 17.73 -13.14 -30.81
N GLU A 389 17.06 -12.35 -31.65
CA GLU A 389 17.65 -11.81 -32.87
C GLU A 389 18.83 -10.89 -32.49
N PRO A 390 20.06 -11.13 -33.01
CA PRO A 390 21.25 -10.41 -32.56
C PRO A 390 21.20 -8.89 -32.74
N GLU A 391 20.61 -8.38 -33.83
CA GLU A 391 20.52 -6.93 -34.05
C GLU A 391 19.59 -6.28 -33.02
N GLU A 392 18.44 -6.88 -32.74
CA GLU A 392 17.52 -6.43 -31.69
C GLU A 392 18.17 -6.47 -30.30
N LEU A 393 18.87 -7.55 -29.97
CA LEU A 393 19.58 -7.68 -28.71
C LEU A 393 20.64 -6.59 -28.55
N VAL A 394 21.46 -6.34 -29.58
CA VAL A 394 22.47 -5.28 -29.58
C VAL A 394 21.83 -3.90 -29.46
N ARG A 395 20.71 -3.63 -30.13
CA ARG A 395 19.94 -2.37 -29.96
C ARG A 395 19.47 -2.18 -28.52
N ASN A 396 18.94 -3.23 -27.88
CA ASN A 396 18.48 -3.17 -26.49
C ASN A 396 19.65 -2.94 -25.52
N LEU A 397 20.79 -3.61 -25.72
CA LEU A 397 22.02 -3.41 -24.95
C LEU A 397 22.54 -1.97 -25.09
N ASP A 398 22.59 -1.43 -26.31
CA ASP A 398 23.02 -0.04 -26.60
C ASP A 398 22.08 0.99 -25.94
N SER A 399 20.77 0.74 -25.93
CA SER A 399 19.80 1.60 -25.25
C SER A 399 20.07 1.71 -23.74
N CYS A 400 20.58 0.65 -23.11
CA CYS A 400 20.94 0.64 -21.69
C CYS A 400 22.18 1.50 -21.41
N LEU A 401 23.16 1.52 -22.32
CA LEU A 401 24.34 2.39 -22.23
C LEU A 401 23.95 3.87 -22.33
N LYS A 402 23.10 4.19 -23.31
CA LYS A 402 22.55 5.55 -23.50
C LYS A 402 21.79 6.04 -22.27
N LEU A 403 21.07 5.16 -21.59
CA LEU A 403 20.36 5.51 -20.35
C LEU A 403 21.33 5.96 -19.24
N ASN A 404 22.42 5.22 -19.00
CA ASN A 404 23.40 5.61 -17.97
C ASN A 404 24.08 6.95 -18.34
N GLU A 405 24.46 7.13 -19.60
CA GLU A 405 25.07 8.37 -20.07
C GLU A 405 24.14 9.58 -19.88
N ALA A 406 22.88 9.45 -20.33
CA ALA A 406 21.87 10.50 -20.18
C ALA A 406 21.59 10.81 -18.70
N TYR A 407 21.54 9.80 -17.84
CA TYR A 407 21.33 9.97 -16.40
C TYR A 407 22.48 10.75 -15.74
N GLN A 408 23.73 10.36 -16.00
CA GLN A 408 24.89 11.08 -15.47
C GLN A 408 25.00 12.50 -16.03
N GLN A 409 24.73 12.69 -17.32
CA GLN A 409 24.72 14.01 -17.96
C GLN A 409 23.69 14.92 -17.31
N GLN A 410 22.46 14.43 -17.10
CA GLN A 410 21.38 15.21 -16.49
C GLN A 410 21.67 15.55 -15.02
N TYR A 411 22.30 14.63 -14.29
CA TYR A 411 22.77 14.88 -12.92
C TYR A 411 23.83 15.99 -12.89
N ARG A 412 24.90 15.87 -13.69
CA ARG A 412 25.98 16.87 -13.78
C ARG A 412 25.45 18.23 -14.23
N ALA A 413 24.58 18.27 -15.23
CA ALA A 413 23.93 19.50 -15.67
C ALA A 413 23.11 20.17 -14.56
N THR A 414 22.51 19.40 -13.66
CA THR A 414 21.77 19.92 -12.50
C THR A 414 22.70 20.42 -11.40
N LYS A 415 23.79 19.69 -11.14
CA LYS A 415 24.88 20.08 -10.24
C LYS A 415 25.51 21.41 -10.66
N ASP A 416 25.89 21.55 -11.93
CA ASP A 416 26.53 22.75 -12.47
C ASP A 416 25.60 23.98 -12.41
N LYS A 417 24.31 23.79 -12.73
CA LYS A 417 23.30 24.85 -12.60
C LYS A 417 23.19 25.37 -11.17
N LEU A 418 23.22 24.49 -10.17
CA LEU A 418 23.15 24.90 -8.76
C LEU A 418 24.47 25.48 -8.27
N PHE A 419 25.61 25.01 -8.78
CA PHE A 419 26.91 25.61 -8.49
C PHE A 419 27.00 27.06 -8.98
N SER A 420 26.40 27.37 -10.15
CA SER A 420 26.31 28.73 -10.68
C SER A 420 25.43 29.69 -9.86
N MET A 421 24.70 29.18 -8.86
CA MET A 421 23.82 29.95 -7.97
C MET A 421 24.35 29.91 -6.52
N PRO A 422 25.25 30.84 -6.10
CA PRO A 422 25.99 30.73 -4.84
C PRO A 422 25.13 30.76 -3.57
N LYS A 423 23.90 31.28 -3.66
CA LYS A 423 22.97 31.39 -2.53
C LYS A 423 22.09 30.13 -2.34
N GLY A 424 22.15 29.16 -3.25
CA GLY A 424 21.39 27.91 -3.19
C GLY A 424 22.13 26.79 -2.46
N LYS A 425 21.39 25.77 -1.99
CA LYS A 425 21.99 24.53 -1.49
C LYS A 425 22.72 23.82 -2.62
N GLN A 426 23.97 23.42 -2.35
CA GLN A 426 24.80 22.72 -3.32
C GLN A 426 24.33 21.28 -3.50
N PHE A 427 24.22 20.83 -4.75
CA PHE A 427 23.77 19.49 -5.12
C PHE A 427 24.97 18.58 -5.31
N GLU A 428 25.64 18.29 -4.20
CA GLU A 428 26.87 17.52 -4.18
C GLU A 428 26.69 16.27 -3.32
N PHE A 429 26.69 15.13 -4.00
CA PHE A 429 26.57 13.81 -3.41
C PHE A 429 27.69 12.92 -3.93
N ASN A 430 27.93 11.80 -3.25
CA ASN A 430 28.93 10.83 -3.66
C ASN A 430 28.52 10.14 -4.98
N GLU A 431 29.10 10.59 -6.09
CA GLU A 431 28.83 10.05 -7.43
C GLU A 431 29.17 8.56 -7.54
N MET A 432 30.19 8.07 -6.81
CA MET A 432 30.54 6.66 -6.81
C MET A 432 29.46 5.80 -6.14
N GLN A 433 28.82 6.30 -5.09
CA GLN A 433 27.68 5.64 -4.45
C GLN A 433 26.47 5.57 -5.40
N ILE A 434 26.21 6.65 -6.13
CA ILE A 434 25.03 6.75 -7.00
C ILE A 434 25.21 5.95 -8.30
N PHE A 435 26.35 6.09 -8.98
CA PHE A 435 26.55 5.57 -10.34
C PHE A 435 27.42 4.32 -10.42
N GLY A 436 28.23 4.02 -9.39
CA GLY A 436 29.26 2.99 -9.48
C GLY A 436 28.74 1.60 -9.87
N LYS A 437 27.55 1.21 -9.36
CA LYS A 437 26.89 -0.04 -9.77
C LYS A 437 26.47 -0.03 -11.24
N PHE A 438 25.97 1.10 -11.74
CA PHE A 438 25.53 1.25 -13.13
C PHE A 438 26.73 1.27 -14.09
N ASP A 439 27.84 1.89 -13.69
CA ASP A 439 29.07 1.89 -14.48
C ASP A 439 29.64 0.47 -14.65
N LEU A 440 29.64 -0.33 -13.58
CA LEU A 440 30.05 -1.74 -13.67
C LEU A 440 29.12 -2.55 -14.58
N PHE A 441 27.80 -2.33 -14.47
CA PHE A 441 26.84 -2.93 -15.38
C PHE A 441 27.11 -2.53 -16.84
N CYS A 442 27.33 -1.25 -17.14
CA CYS A 442 27.64 -0.77 -18.48
C CYS A 442 28.92 -1.40 -19.05
N ARG A 443 29.97 -1.58 -18.23
CA ARG A 443 31.19 -2.31 -18.66
C ARG A 443 30.89 -3.75 -19.08
N ARG A 444 29.98 -4.44 -18.38
CA ARG A 444 29.53 -5.78 -18.79
C ARG A 444 28.73 -5.72 -20.09
N ILE A 445 27.82 -4.75 -20.22
CA ILE A 445 27.02 -4.55 -21.44
C ILE A 445 27.89 -4.32 -22.68
N ILE A 446 28.96 -3.52 -22.58
CA ILE A 446 29.91 -3.30 -23.69
C ILE A 446 30.51 -4.63 -24.19
N LYS A 447 30.93 -5.51 -23.27
CA LYS A 447 31.48 -6.84 -23.64
C LYS A 447 30.43 -7.73 -24.30
N LEU A 448 29.18 -7.66 -23.83
CA LEU A 448 28.09 -8.42 -24.44
C LEU A 448 27.77 -7.90 -25.85
N ILE A 449 27.77 -6.58 -26.06
CA ILE A 449 27.60 -6.00 -27.40
C ILE A 449 28.69 -6.52 -28.34
N ASP A 450 29.95 -6.48 -27.94
CA ASP A 450 31.08 -6.97 -28.74
C ASP A 450 30.92 -8.47 -29.07
N MET A 451 30.61 -9.29 -28.05
CA MET A 451 30.38 -10.73 -28.20
C MET A 451 29.24 -11.04 -29.18
N PHE A 452 28.05 -10.47 -28.99
CA PHE A 452 26.89 -10.74 -29.84
C PHE A 452 27.03 -10.17 -31.25
N THR A 453 27.71 -9.03 -31.40
CA THR A 453 28.05 -8.48 -32.72
C THR A 453 29.00 -9.40 -33.47
N THR A 454 30.02 -9.93 -32.79
CA THR A 454 30.96 -10.90 -33.37
C THR A 454 30.24 -12.19 -33.77
N ILE A 455 29.35 -12.72 -32.91
CA ILE A 455 28.52 -13.90 -33.23
C ILE A 455 27.68 -13.66 -34.48
N HIS A 456 27.04 -12.50 -34.59
CA HIS A 456 26.24 -12.15 -35.75
C HIS A 456 27.08 -12.07 -37.03
N GLN A 457 28.25 -11.40 -36.98
CA GLN A 457 29.15 -11.31 -38.12
C GLN A 457 29.57 -12.70 -38.62
N PHE A 458 30.02 -13.59 -37.74
CA PHE A 458 30.41 -14.95 -38.12
C PHE A 458 29.23 -15.80 -38.65
N SER A 459 28.03 -15.62 -38.09
CA SER A 459 26.80 -16.26 -38.60
C SER A 459 26.48 -15.81 -40.03
N SER A 460 26.52 -14.51 -40.29
CA SER A 460 26.29 -13.93 -41.61
C SER A 460 27.33 -14.39 -42.63
N LEU A 461 28.62 -14.44 -42.25
CA LEU A 461 29.67 -15.00 -43.10
C LEU A 461 29.39 -16.47 -43.50
N GLY A 462 28.85 -17.27 -42.59
CA GLY A 462 28.49 -18.66 -42.87
C GLY A 462 27.32 -18.84 -43.84
N GLN A 463 26.41 -17.87 -43.89
CA GLN A 463 25.29 -17.89 -44.86
C GLN A 463 25.75 -17.61 -46.29
N HIS A 464 26.82 -16.81 -46.47
CA HIS A 464 27.33 -16.43 -47.79
C HIS A 464 28.21 -17.48 -48.48
N LYS A 465 28.41 -18.66 -47.88
CA LYS A 465 29.18 -19.81 -48.44
C LYS A 465 30.46 -19.40 -49.17
N LEU A 466 31.30 -18.60 -48.51
CA LEU A 466 32.63 -18.27 -48.99
C LEU A 466 33.52 -19.53 -48.94
N GLU A 467 34.14 -19.88 -50.06
CA GLU A 467 34.98 -21.07 -50.20
C GLU A 467 36.13 -21.07 -49.17
N GLY A 468 36.26 -22.14 -48.39
CA GLY A 468 37.30 -22.29 -47.35
C GLY A 468 36.96 -21.74 -45.96
N MET A 469 35.80 -21.11 -45.75
CA MET A 469 35.42 -20.54 -44.43
C MET A 469 34.71 -21.53 -43.50
N GLU A 470 34.32 -22.69 -43.99
CA GLU A 470 33.52 -23.69 -43.28
C GLU A 470 34.23 -24.23 -42.02
N GLU A 471 35.53 -24.49 -42.11
CA GLU A 471 36.33 -24.96 -40.97
C GLU A 471 36.46 -23.88 -39.87
N LEU A 472 36.64 -22.62 -40.27
CA LEU A 472 36.74 -21.50 -39.34
C LEU A 472 35.42 -21.27 -38.59
N ILE A 473 34.30 -21.31 -39.30
CA ILE A 473 32.96 -21.19 -38.70
C ILE A 473 32.68 -22.38 -37.77
N GLY A 474 33.10 -23.59 -38.15
CA GLY A 474 33.02 -24.78 -37.29
C GLY A 474 33.78 -24.61 -35.97
N LYS A 475 35.03 -24.09 -36.04
CA LYS A 475 35.82 -23.78 -34.84
C LYS A 475 35.17 -22.70 -33.97
N PHE A 476 34.68 -21.62 -34.60
CA PHE A 476 33.98 -20.53 -33.90
C PHE A 476 32.72 -21.04 -33.17
N ASN A 477 31.88 -21.82 -33.84
CA ASN A 477 30.70 -22.44 -33.22
C ASN A 477 31.06 -23.37 -32.06
N GLY A 478 32.21 -24.07 -32.15
CA GLY A 478 32.77 -24.84 -31.05
C GLY A 478 33.09 -23.98 -29.82
N VAL A 479 33.77 -22.85 -30.03
CA VAL A 479 34.10 -21.88 -28.96
C VAL A 479 32.83 -21.32 -28.30
N ILE A 480 31.85 -20.89 -29.10
CA ILE A 480 30.57 -20.39 -28.56
C ILE A 480 29.83 -21.45 -27.76
N ARG A 481 29.83 -22.71 -28.22
CA ARG A 481 29.23 -23.82 -27.49
C ARG A 481 29.95 -24.08 -26.16
N GLU A 482 31.28 -24.07 -26.13
CA GLU A 482 32.04 -24.21 -24.89
C GLU A 482 31.74 -23.07 -23.91
N PHE A 483 31.69 -21.83 -24.41
CA PHE A 483 31.37 -20.67 -23.60
C PHE A 483 29.96 -20.77 -22.99
N ARG A 484 28.96 -21.16 -23.80
CA ARG A 484 27.57 -21.39 -23.32
C ARG A 484 27.49 -22.47 -22.24
N LEU A 485 28.29 -23.53 -22.33
CA LEU A 485 28.33 -24.61 -21.33
C LEU A 485 28.83 -24.15 -19.95
N ARG A 486 29.55 -23.02 -19.87
CA ARG A 486 29.99 -22.45 -18.59
C ARG A 486 28.86 -21.81 -17.77
N ASN A 487 27.68 -21.62 -18.40
CA ASN A 487 26.43 -21.18 -17.78
C ASN A 487 26.56 -19.91 -16.91
N HIS A 488 27.24 -18.90 -17.43
CA HIS A 488 27.33 -17.60 -16.77
C HIS A 488 26.01 -16.85 -16.87
N ASP A 489 25.56 -16.25 -15.76
CA ASP A 489 24.60 -15.15 -15.85
C ASP A 489 25.30 -13.96 -16.52
N LEU A 490 24.96 -13.76 -17.79
CA LEU A 490 25.59 -12.74 -18.65
C LEU A 490 25.40 -11.33 -18.08
N LEU A 491 24.29 -11.08 -17.39
CA LEU A 491 23.92 -9.77 -16.83
C LEU A 491 24.38 -9.58 -15.38
N ASP A 492 24.98 -10.60 -14.76
CA ASP A 492 25.66 -10.46 -13.48
C ASP A 492 27.03 -9.80 -13.64
N TYR A 493 27.04 -8.50 -13.37
CA TYR A 493 28.22 -7.64 -13.43
C TYR A 493 29.11 -7.73 -12.17
N ARG A 494 28.70 -8.46 -11.13
CA ARG A 494 29.51 -8.66 -9.90
C ARG A 494 30.46 -9.85 -10.04
N ASN A 495 30.13 -10.79 -10.93
CA ASN A 495 30.92 -11.99 -11.14
C ASN A 495 32.00 -11.79 -12.22
N ASN A 496 33.25 -11.72 -11.77
CA ASN A 496 34.43 -11.59 -12.64
C ASN A 496 34.82 -12.88 -13.38
N ARG A 497 34.17 -14.02 -13.10
CA ARG A 497 34.45 -15.29 -13.78
C ARG A 497 34.14 -15.21 -15.27
N PHE A 498 33.06 -14.51 -15.63
CA PHE A 498 32.74 -14.21 -17.03
C PHE A 498 33.90 -13.47 -17.72
N ASP A 499 34.49 -12.48 -17.06
CA ASP A 499 35.55 -11.67 -17.68
C ASP A 499 36.81 -12.47 -18.00
N ARG A 500 37.09 -13.50 -17.20
CA ARG A 500 38.20 -14.44 -17.46
C ARG A 500 37.91 -15.39 -18.61
N ASP A 501 36.65 -15.75 -18.83
CA ASP A 501 36.24 -16.68 -19.86
C ASP A 501 35.94 -15.96 -21.20
N TYR A 502 35.70 -14.64 -21.14
CA TYR A 502 35.51 -13.76 -22.28
C TYR A 502 36.82 -13.46 -23.04
N VAL A 503 37.92 -13.30 -22.30
CA VAL A 503 39.28 -13.12 -22.85
C VAL A 503 39.82 -14.45 -23.34
#